data_AF-A0A7S1VFA0-F1
#
_entry.id   AF-A0A7S1VFA0-F1
#
_cell.length_a   1.000
_cell.length_b   1.000
_cell.length_c   1.000
_cell.angle_alpha   90.00
_cell.angle_beta   90.00
_cell.angle_gamma   90.00
#
_symmetry.space_group_name_H-M   'P 1'
#
loop_
_entity.id
_entity.type
_entity.pdbx_description
1 polymer ?
#
loop_
_entity_poly.entity_id
_entity_poly.type
_entity_poly.pdbx_seq_one_letter_code
_entity_poly.pdbx_strand_id
1 'polypeptide(L)'
;DPRLTGEEGQVKPSIPYTWVNAGFRMSEDGMGLIASPPTDHDISFFRWKQQQDADNGSGASSRHVVLPPYHCRGLTAVISVVTSLIYSGASVQGQCVVSSSSRKPFAELSETERTREFESRLVEALSALLHIAVVKSVERKSKALAKLRFSGIEDEKRSKRQDVDRKVRLFPSCRWHSAHSGAGEATLSDDIDAGEKARIQTSYTAIEDLHTYVLSNIRAFTSRGGIALFLETIFRIHGGAAIHHMMKQARSEAGMRPPKSGAPLLDCTCRSKHTEDLASIRSKPLKQDMVDTSPRSIDCMSLDLLSLLLTGEIKPSFKGWSCETMGIGILSKDDPVGHKLSHPEQPIWVLQGETCYSVIWIDPLKSPDSCLSKTDKPGDAFFLVHWNPWYGGNNKSTVRVVPPRVTWKAPTRGLDLSAYFEGKKKDVVSKIVSARREAAANVVTADEGDNESSAPFTQEELDKVVAHPDDVKFYPDKYQMWRFDLGSAKEDDPEYMDRKPTAKGDEWRPYYKLSMREQMKVKHKLSHKICHILWKRWPDATIDQFSPSNTPPEV
;
A
#
# COMPACT_ATOMS: atom_id res chain seq x y z
N ASP A 1 -6.52 -37.93 27.63
CA ASP A 1 -6.59 -38.45 26.25
C ASP A 1 -5.60 -37.65 25.39
N PRO A 2 -4.54 -38.25 24.81
CA PRO A 2 -3.48 -37.54 24.09
C PRO A 2 -3.91 -37.04 22.68
N ARG A 3 -5.19 -37.07 22.33
CA ARG A 3 -5.72 -36.73 21.00
C ARG A 3 -6.03 -35.24 20.77
N LEU A 4 -5.53 -34.34 21.62
CA LEU A 4 -5.66 -32.89 21.45
C LEU A 4 -4.41 -32.20 20.87
N THR A 5 -3.31 -32.92 20.67
CA THR A 5 -2.15 -32.44 19.92
C THR A 5 -2.24 -32.99 18.50
N GLY A 6 -3.12 -32.41 17.69
CA GLY A 6 -3.18 -32.64 16.24
C GLY A 6 -1.93 -32.06 15.57
N GLU A 7 -0.82 -32.79 15.63
CA GLU A 7 0.36 -32.59 14.78
C GLU A 7 0.21 -33.45 13.51
N GLU A 8 -0.79 -33.16 12.69
CA GLU A 8 -0.83 -33.64 11.30
C GLU A 8 -0.79 -32.43 10.37
N GLY A 9 0.36 -32.24 9.70
CA GLY A 9 0.48 -31.42 8.51
C GLY A 9 0.29 -29.90 8.66
N GLN A 10 0.42 -29.31 9.86
CA GLN A 10 0.47 -27.86 9.97
C GLN A 10 1.74 -27.36 9.27
N VAL A 11 1.57 -26.80 8.08
CA VAL A 11 2.51 -25.86 7.46
C VAL A 11 2.71 -24.76 8.49
N LYS A 12 3.78 -24.86 9.29
CA LYS A 12 4.16 -23.82 10.24
C LYS A 12 4.43 -22.58 9.38
N PRO A 13 3.64 -21.49 9.52
CA PRO A 13 3.99 -20.26 8.84
C PRO A 13 5.39 -19.88 9.30
N SER A 14 6.38 -19.95 8.39
CA SER A 14 7.72 -19.48 8.70
C SER A 14 7.63 -17.96 8.69
N ILE A 15 7.41 -17.39 9.87
CA ILE A 15 7.42 -15.94 10.05
C ILE A 15 8.76 -15.44 9.48
N PRO A 16 8.73 -14.48 8.54
CA PRO A 16 9.95 -13.91 7.99
C PRO A 16 10.83 -13.35 9.11
N TYR A 17 12.13 -13.64 9.06
CA TYR A 17 13.06 -13.18 10.10
C TYR A 17 13.05 -11.65 10.28
N THR A 18 12.92 -10.89 9.19
CA THR A 18 12.77 -9.43 9.23
C THR A 18 11.53 -8.95 10.01
N TRP A 19 10.49 -9.79 10.13
CA TRP A 19 9.28 -9.47 10.87
C TRP A 19 9.43 -9.81 12.35
N VAL A 20 10.24 -10.82 12.66
CA VAL A 20 10.64 -11.15 14.04
C VAL A 20 11.49 -10.02 14.63
N ASN A 21 12.19 -9.25 13.80
CA ASN A 21 12.99 -8.12 14.28
C ASN A 21 12.21 -6.79 14.38
N ALA A 22 10.92 -6.77 14.02
CA ALA A 22 10.16 -5.54 13.91
C ALA A 22 8.99 -5.46 14.91
N GLY A 23 8.75 -4.24 15.40
CA GLY A 23 7.60 -3.88 16.23
C GLY A 23 6.91 -2.63 15.69
N PHE A 24 5.69 -2.35 16.16
CA PHE A 24 4.97 -1.12 15.82
C PHE A 24 5.55 0.06 16.62
N ARG A 25 6.67 0.61 16.15
CA ARG A 25 7.37 1.72 16.81
C ARG A 25 7.04 3.05 16.15
N MET A 26 6.78 4.07 16.97
CA MET A 26 6.66 5.45 16.50
C MET A 26 8.04 5.98 16.08
N SER A 27 8.07 6.82 15.05
CA SER A 27 9.24 7.61 14.70
C SER A 27 9.57 8.67 15.75
N GLU A 28 10.81 9.16 15.74
CA GLU A 28 11.28 10.19 16.66
C GLU A 28 10.48 11.50 16.54
N ASP A 29 10.05 11.87 15.34
CA ASP A 29 9.23 13.05 15.06
C ASP A 29 7.72 12.84 15.32
N GLY A 30 7.33 11.66 15.80
CA GLY A 30 5.94 11.31 16.11
C GLY A 30 4.98 11.29 14.91
N MET A 31 5.50 11.34 13.68
CA MET A 31 4.69 11.44 12.46
C MET A 31 4.13 10.10 12.00
N GLY A 32 4.68 8.97 12.42
CA GLY A 32 4.15 7.69 11.99
C GLY A 32 4.91 6.52 12.56
N LEU A 33 4.61 5.32 12.05
CA LEU A 33 5.36 4.14 12.40
C LEU A 33 6.60 4.01 11.53
N ILE A 34 7.68 3.49 12.11
CA ILE A 34 8.97 3.31 11.46
C ILE A 34 9.45 1.86 11.58
N ALA A 35 10.06 1.35 10.51
CA ALA A 35 10.74 0.07 10.55
C ALA A 35 11.96 0.15 11.47
N SER A 36 12.23 -0.91 12.22
CA SER A 36 13.36 -0.93 13.15
C SER A 36 14.71 -0.89 12.40
N PRO A 37 15.75 -0.23 12.91
CA PRO A 37 17.06 -0.31 12.26
C PRO A 37 17.55 -1.78 12.24
N PRO A 38 18.37 -2.16 11.24
CA PRO A 38 19.06 -3.44 11.24
C PRO A 38 19.98 -3.55 12.46
N THR A 39 20.14 -4.77 12.93
CA THR A 39 21.03 -5.18 14.02
C THR A 39 22.30 -5.83 13.46
N ASP A 40 23.33 -6.00 14.30
CA ASP A 40 24.58 -6.65 13.88
C ASP A 40 24.38 -8.13 13.50
N HIS A 41 23.32 -8.77 13.99
CA HIS A 41 22.92 -10.13 13.61
C HIS A 41 22.30 -10.20 12.20
N ASP A 42 22.03 -9.05 11.59
CA ASP A 42 21.44 -8.97 10.28
C ASP A 42 22.53 -9.06 9.21
N ILE A 43 22.90 -10.31 8.90
CA ILE A 43 24.01 -10.69 8.00
C ILE A 43 23.97 -9.91 6.68
N SER A 44 22.78 -9.64 6.13
CA SER A 44 22.60 -8.89 4.89
C SER A 44 23.05 -7.43 5.03
N PHE A 45 22.69 -6.77 6.14
CA PHE A 45 23.06 -5.39 6.42
C PHE A 45 24.55 -5.29 6.75
N PHE A 46 25.05 -6.15 7.63
CA PHE A 46 26.45 -6.17 8.04
C PHE A 46 27.39 -6.35 6.84
N ARG A 47 27.07 -7.26 5.90
CA ARG A 47 27.86 -7.46 4.69
C ARG A 47 27.79 -6.30 3.72
N TRP A 48 26.63 -5.69 3.53
CA TRP A 48 26.51 -4.48 2.73
C TRP A 48 27.37 -3.35 3.30
N LYS A 49 27.33 -3.16 4.63
CA LYS A 49 28.13 -2.16 5.33
C LYS A 49 29.64 -2.41 5.13
N GLN A 50 30.09 -3.66 5.27
CA GLN A 50 31.48 -4.03 4.98
C GLN A 50 31.90 -3.72 3.53
N GLN A 51 31.00 -3.89 2.56
CA GLN A 51 31.29 -3.57 1.17
C GLN A 51 31.43 -2.07 0.94
N GLN A 52 30.57 -1.26 1.54
CA GLN A 52 30.69 0.20 1.52
C GLN A 52 31.98 0.69 2.17
N ASP A 53 32.35 0.12 3.32
CA ASP A 53 33.58 0.49 4.03
C ASP A 53 34.83 0.15 3.21
N ALA A 54 34.81 -0.96 2.46
CA ALA A 54 35.88 -1.33 1.53
C ALA A 54 36.00 -0.37 0.34
N ASP A 55 34.87 0.07 -0.22
CA ASP A 55 34.84 1.02 -1.34
C ASP A 55 35.26 2.44 -0.90
N ASN A 56 34.89 2.86 0.32
CA ASN A 56 35.26 4.16 0.89
C ASN A 56 36.76 4.30 1.22
N GLY A 57 37.47 3.18 1.39
CA GLY A 57 38.94 3.16 1.55
C GLY A 57 39.72 3.63 0.30
N SER A 58 39.06 3.79 -0.85
CA SER A 58 39.68 4.16 -2.13
C SER A 58 39.79 5.68 -2.41
N GLY A 59 39.45 6.55 -1.45
CA GLY A 59 39.63 8.00 -1.59
C GLY A 59 38.58 8.72 -2.46
N ALA A 60 37.51 8.05 -2.86
CA ALA A 60 36.39 8.68 -3.55
C ALA A 60 35.46 9.38 -2.52
N SER A 61 35.43 10.72 -2.59
CA SER A 61 34.63 11.60 -1.75
C SER A 61 33.17 11.17 -1.57
N SER A 62 32.74 10.99 -0.31
CA SER A 62 31.40 11.24 0.25
C SER A 62 30.23 11.17 -0.75
N ARG A 63 29.95 9.99 -1.32
CA ARG A 63 28.66 9.75 -1.96
C ARG A 63 27.65 9.39 -0.88
N HIS A 64 26.49 10.04 -0.91
CA HIS A 64 25.36 9.73 -0.03
C HIS A 64 25.09 8.23 -0.04
N VAL A 65 25.37 7.59 1.10
CA VAL A 65 25.29 6.14 1.24
C VAL A 65 23.82 5.74 1.25
N VAL A 66 23.33 5.25 0.11
CA VAL A 66 21.97 4.68 -0.01
C VAL A 66 21.93 3.39 0.79
N LEU A 67 21.27 3.43 1.94
CA LEU A 67 20.96 2.23 2.70
C LEU A 67 20.03 1.36 1.83
N PRO A 68 20.42 0.13 1.45
CA PRO A 68 19.53 -0.76 0.72
C PRO A 68 18.32 -1.04 1.60
N PRO A 69 17.14 -1.32 1.01
CA PRO A 69 15.99 -1.74 1.77
C PRO A 69 16.32 -3.06 2.44
N TYR A 70 16.67 -2.93 3.72
CA TYR A 70 16.98 -4.03 4.59
C TYR A 70 15.71 -4.83 4.95
N HIS A 71 14.59 -4.13 5.01
CA HIS A 71 13.29 -4.74 5.28
C HIS A 71 12.62 -5.21 4.01
N CYS A 72 11.69 -6.15 4.16
CA CYS A 72 10.89 -6.54 3.01
C CYS A 72 9.71 -5.58 2.79
N ARG A 73 9.27 -5.45 1.54
CA ARG A 73 8.16 -4.57 1.13
C ARG A 73 6.89 -4.78 1.98
N GLY A 74 6.60 -6.01 2.37
CA GLY A 74 5.49 -6.38 3.24
C GLY A 74 5.59 -5.93 4.68
N LEU A 75 6.79 -5.76 5.23
CA LEU A 75 6.93 -5.09 6.51
C LEU A 75 6.46 -3.63 6.39
N THR A 76 6.99 -2.91 5.39
CA THR A 76 6.60 -1.51 5.16
C THR A 76 5.12 -1.36 4.84
N ALA A 77 4.50 -2.38 4.24
CA ALA A 77 3.07 -2.40 3.96
C ALA A 77 2.22 -2.51 5.21
N VAL A 78 2.56 -3.43 6.13
CA VAL A 78 1.85 -3.56 7.41
C VAL A 78 2.02 -2.29 8.23
N ILE A 79 3.23 -1.73 8.29
CA ILE A 79 3.52 -0.46 8.98
C ILE A 79 2.72 0.70 8.36
N SER A 80 2.64 0.77 7.03
CA SER A 80 1.88 1.82 6.31
C SER A 80 0.38 1.68 6.52
N VAL A 81 -0.15 0.46 6.52
CA VAL A 81 -1.56 0.20 6.84
C VAL A 81 -1.88 0.69 8.25
N VAL A 82 -1.11 0.28 9.26
CA VAL A 82 -1.38 0.70 10.64
C VAL A 82 -1.21 2.22 10.82
N THR A 83 -0.20 2.82 10.19
CA THR A 83 -0.03 4.29 10.18
C THR A 83 -1.26 4.97 9.55
N SER A 84 -1.76 4.47 8.43
CA SER A 84 -2.94 5.03 7.78
C SER A 84 -4.20 4.95 8.65
N LEU A 85 -4.36 3.88 9.44
CA LEU A 85 -5.47 3.69 10.38
C LEU A 85 -5.39 4.63 11.59
N ILE A 86 -4.18 4.89 12.10
CA ILE A 86 -3.95 5.90 13.14
C ILE A 86 -4.40 7.27 12.64
N TYR A 87 -4.03 7.61 11.40
CA TYR A 87 -4.40 8.89 10.78
C TYR A 87 -5.89 8.99 10.48
N SER A 88 -6.53 7.90 10.05
CA SER A 88 -7.96 7.92 9.75
C SER A 88 -8.84 7.88 10.99
N GLY A 89 -8.27 7.60 12.17
CA GLY A 89 -9.03 7.44 13.40
C GLY A 89 -9.90 6.18 13.39
N ALA A 90 -9.50 5.15 12.63
CA ALA A 90 -10.24 3.90 12.55
C ALA A 90 -10.33 3.24 13.93
N SER A 91 -11.56 3.00 14.39
CA SER A 91 -11.84 2.40 15.68
C SER A 91 -12.99 1.40 15.57
N VAL A 92 -13.06 0.47 16.53
CA VAL A 92 -14.15 -0.51 16.61
C VAL A 92 -15.33 0.13 17.35
N GLN A 93 -16.49 0.22 16.71
CA GLN A 93 -17.74 0.68 17.32
C GLN A 93 -18.83 -0.38 17.11
N GLY A 94 -19.18 -1.07 18.19
CA GLY A 94 -20.11 -2.19 18.14
C GLY A 94 -19.56 -3.33 17.27
N GLN A 95 -20.26 -3.62 16.16
CA GLN A 95 -19.87 -4.70 15.23
C GLN A 95 -19.12 -4.20 13.99
N CYS A 96 -18.87 -2.90 13.87
CA CYS A 96 -18.25 -2.29 12.69
C CYS A 96 -16.94 -1.58 13.06
N VAL A 97 -16.06 -1.46 12.08
CA VAL A 97 -14.97 -0.48 12.12
C VAL A 97 -15.50 0.81 11.51
N VAL A 98 -15.23 1.95 12.13
CA VAL A 98 -15.58 3.26 11.60
C VAL A 98 -14.39 4.22 11.71
N SER A 99 -14.29 5.14 10.77
CA SER A 99 -13.26 6.21 10.75
C SER A 99 -13.76 7.54 11.32
N SER A 100 -15.04 7.63 11.68
CA SER A 100 -15.62 8.82 12.29
C SER A 100 -15.26 8.90 13.77
N SER A 101 -14.15 9.57 14.06
CA SER A 101 -13.76 9.91 15.42
C SER A 101 -14.21 11.32 15.78
N SER A 102 -14.77 11.50 16.97
CA SER A 102 -14.93 12.84 17.57
C SER A 102 -13.61 13.43 18.03
N ARG A 103 -12.55 12.62 18.08
CA ARG A 103 -11.20 13.05 18.46
C ARG A 103 -10.60 13.88 17.33
N LYS A 104 -9.77 14.85 17.70
CA LYS A 104 -8.96 15.62 16.76
C LYS A 104 -8.15 14.67 15.86
N PRO A 105 -8.11 14.88 14.52
CA PRO A 105 -7.34 14.06 13.60
C PRO A 105 -5.85 14.03 13.96
N PHE A 106 -5.20 12.87 13.81
CA PHE A 106 -3.79 12.70 14.20
C PHE A 106 -2.84 13.63 13.44
N ALA A 107 -3.18 13.96 12.18
CA ALA A 107 -2.45 14.92 11.36
C ALA A 107 -2.41 16.34 11.97
N GLU A 108 -3.46 16.74 12.69
CA GLU A 108 -3.59 18.08 13.28
C GLU A 108 -3.00 18.20 14.68
N LEU A 109 -2.63 17.08 15.30
CA LEU A 109 -1.98 17.06 16.60
C LEU A 109 -0.56 17.64 16.50
N SER A 110 -0.15 18.37 17.54
CA SER A 110 1.25 18.72 17.76
C SER A 110 2.10 17.48 18.03
N GLU A 111 3.42 17.57 17.88
CA GLU A 111 4.36 16.46 18.13
C GLU A 111 4.22 15.88 19.55
N THR A 112 4.07 16.73 20.56
CA THR A 112 3.84 16.32 21.95
C THR A 112 2.50 15.63 22.14
N GLU A 113 1.44 16.10 21.46
CA GLU A 113 0.13 15.47 21.51
C GLU A 113 0.14 14.12 20.80
N ARG A 114 0.82 14.00 19.64
CA ARG A 114 0.99 12.74 18.93
C ARG A 114 1.67 11.70 19.80
N THR A 115 2.77 12.07 20.46
CA THR A 115 3.48 11.18 21.39
C THR A 115 2.57 10.70 22.52
N ARG A 116 1.78 11.60 23.11
CA ARG A 116 0.84 11.25 24.18
C ARG A 116 -0.31 10.36 23.72
N GLU A 117 -0.84 10.61 22.52
CA GLU A 117 -1.99 9.86 22.00
C GLU A 117 -1.62 8.58 21.26
N PHE A 118 -0.35 8.40 20.90
CA PHE A 118 0.10 7.35 20.00
C PHE A 118 -0.30 5.95 20.46
N GLU A 119 -0.02 5.56 21.70
CA GLU A 119 -0.35 4.21 22.19
C GLU A 119 -1.86 3.93 22.11
N SER A 120 -2.70 4.90 22.51
CA SER A 120 -4.15 4.76 22.42
C SER A 120 -4.61 4.59 20.97
N ARG A 121 -4.09 5.39 20.04
CA ARG A 121 -4.44 5.31 18.61
C ARG A 121 -3.93 4.01 17.98
N LEU A 122 -2.76 3.54 18.39
CA LEU A 122 -2.21 2.28 17.94
C LEU A 122 -3.08 1.10 18.41
N VAL A 123 -3.56 1.13 19.66
CA VAL A 123 -4.50 0.12 20.17
C VAL A 123 -5.79 0.11 19.36
N GLU A 124 -6.37 1.27 19.04
CA GLU A 124 -7.56 1.39 18.19
C GLU A 124 -7.31 0.80 16.79
N ALA A 125 -6.20 1.17 16.14
CA ALA A 125 -5.85 0.71 14.80
C ALA A 125 -5.61 -0.82 14.74
N LEU A 126 -4.85 -1.37 15.68
CA LEU A 126 -4.60 -2.81 15.77
C LEU A 126 -5.89 -3.58 16.10
N SER A 127 -6.74 -3.02 16.97
CA SER A 127 -8.05 -3.61 17.29
C SER A 127 -8.97 -3.64 16.07
N ALA A 128 -8.98 -2.58 15.26
CA ALA A 128 -9.77 -2.52 14.03
C ALA A 128 -9.40 -3.65 13.04
N LEU A 129 -8.10 -3.89 12.82
CA LEU A 129 -7.62 -4.96 11.95
C LEU A 129 -7.97 -6.36 12.49
N LEU A 130 -7.79 -6.60 13.79
CA LEU A 130 -8.20 -7.87 14.42
C LEU A 130 -9.72 -8.06 14.33
N HIS A 131 -10.49 -6.99 14.51
CA HIS A 131 -11.95 -7.04 14.43
C HIS A 131 -12.42 -7.44 13.03
N ILE A 132 -11.82 -6.90 11.96
CA ILE A 132 -12.10 -7.31 10.57
C ILE A 132 -11.87 -8.81 10.39
N ALA A 133 -10.75 -9.33 10.88
CA ALA A 133 -10.44 -10.75 10.83
C ALA A 133 -11.46 -11.59 11.62
N VAL A 134 -11.84 -11.13 12.82
CA VAL A 134 -12.82 -11.80 13.70
C VAL A 134 -14.19 -11.85 13.06
N VAL A 135 -14.72 -10.72 12.56
CA VAL A 135 -16.03 -10.65 11.90
C VAL A 135 -16.13 -11.66 10.75
N LYS A 136 -15.10 -11.71 9.89
CA LYS A 136 -15.07 -12.67 8.77
C LYS A 136 -14.93 -14.12 9.25
N SER A 137 -14.16 -14.37 10.31
CA SER A 137 -14.11 -15.68 10.96
C SER A 137 -15.47 -16.11 11.52
N VAL A 138 -16.16 -15.21 12.22
CA VAL A 138 -17.49 -15.44 12.80
C VAL A 138 -18.54 -15.72 11.73
N GLU A 139 -18.53 -14.96 10.63
CA GLU A 139 -19.42 -15.18 9.49
C GLU A 139 -19.25 -16.59 8.93
N ARG A 140 -18.00 -17.01 8.70
CA ARG A 140 -17.69 -18.37 8.21
C ARG A 140 -18.13 -19.45 9.19
N LYS A 141 -17.79 -19.31 10.48
CA LYS A 141 -18.15 -20.28 11.53
C LYS A 141 -19.67 -20.37 11.70
N SER A 142 -20.38 -19.24 11.63
CA SER A 142 -21.85 -19.19 11.69
C SER A 142 -22.50 -19.92 10.51
N LYS A 143 -21.99 -19.72 9.29
CA LYS A 143 -22.43 -20.48 8.10
C LYS A 143 -22.17 -21.97 8.27
N ALA A 144 -21.01 -22.37 8.80
CA ALA A 144 -20.69 -23.77 9.06
C ALA A 144 -21.61 -24.37 10.14
N LEU A 145 -21.89 -23.63 11.20
CA LEU A 145 -22.80 -24.02 12.28
C LEU A 145 -24.23 -24.22 11.76
N ALA A 146 -24.71 -23.32 10.90
CA ALA A 146 -26.01 -23.45 10.25
C ALA A 146 -26.08 -24.75 9.42
N LYS A 147 -25.06 -25.04 8.60
CA LYS A 147 -24.97 -26.30 7.84
C LYS A 147 -25.01 -27.54 8.74
N LEU A 148 -24.29 -27.53 9.87
CA LEU A 148 -24.31 -28.64 10.83
C LEU A 148 -25.69 -28.83 11.45
N ARG A 149 -26.44 -27.75 11.72
CA ARG A 149 -27.81 -27.81 12.27
C ARG A 149 -28.79 -28.51 11.32
N PHE A 150 -28.61 -28.37 10.01
CA PHE A 150 -29.48 -29.00 8.99
C PHE A 150 -29.12 -30.45 8.65
N SER A 151 -27.93 -30.93 9.03
CA SER A 151 -27.37 -32.19 8.51
C SER A 151 -27.86 -33.51 9.14
N GLY A 152 -28.95 -33.50 9.93
CA GLY A 152 -29.49 -34.70 10.61
C GLY A 152 -28.59 -35.24 11.75
N ILE A 153 -29.20 -35.68 12.85
CA ILE A 153 -28.53 -35.94 14.13
C ILE A 153 -27.73 -37.26 14.09
N GLU A 154 -26.42 -37.14 14.25
CA GLU A 154 -25.45 -38.18 14.64
C GLU A 154 -24.69 -37.62 15.85
N ASP A 155 -24.41 -38.40 16.90
CA ASP A 155 -23.79 -37.90 18.15
C ASP A 155 -22.43 -37.21 17.91
N GLU A 156 -21.64 -37.66 16.93
CA GLU A 156 -20.38 -37.02 16.55
C GLU A 156 -20.59 -35.58 16.03
N LYS A 157 -21.69 -35.34 15.31
CA LYS A 157 -22.07 -34.00 14.83
C LYS A 157 -22.51 -33.09 15.99
N ARG A 158 -23.06 -33.65 17.07
CA ARG A 158 -23.45 -32.88 18.26
C ARG A 158 -22.24 -32.27 18.96
N SER A 159 -21.18 -33.06 19.17
CA SER A 159 -19.92 -32.59 19.75
C SER A 159 -19.26 -31.50 18.88
N LYS A 160 -19.14 -31.75 17.56
CA LYS A 160 -18.62 -30.75 16.60
C LYS A 160 -19.46 -29.46 16.60
N ARG A 161 -20.79 -29.58 16.67
CA ARG A 161 -21.69 -28.43 16.75
C ARG A 161 -21.46 -27.60 18.02
N GLN A 162 -21.31 -28.23 19.18
CA GLN A 162 -21.02 -27.53 20.43
C GLN A 162 -19.65 -26.81 20.39
N ASP A 163 -18.63 -27.46 19.83
CA ASP A 163 -17.30 -26.85 19.66
C ASP A 163 -17.35 -25.61 18.74
N VAL A 164 -18.03 -25.70 17.59
CA VAL A 164 -18.19 -24.56 16.68
C VAL A 164 -19.02 -23.45 17.33
N ASP A 165 -20.11 -23.78 18.02
CA ASP A 165 -20.97 -22.80 18.72
C ASP A 165 -20.18 -22.02 19.78
N ARG A 166 -19.32 -22.70 20.55
CA ARG A 166 -18.38 -22.05 21.49
C ARG A 166 -17.38 -21.16 20.76
N LYS A 167 -16.78 -21.64 19.66
CA LYS A 167 -15.76 -20.90 18.88
C LYS A 167 -16.31 -19.72 18.07
N VAL A 168 -17.64 -19.58 17.94
CA VAL A 168 -18.27 -18.39 17.32
C VAL A 168 -18.14 -17.16 18.22
N ARG A 169 -18.06 -17.34 19.54
CA ARG A 169 -17.94 -16.24 20.51
C ARG A 169 -16.50 -15.96 20.96
N LEU A 170 -15.56 -16.77 20.50
CA LEU A 170 -14.16 -16.72 20.90
C LEU A 170 -13.27 -16.53 19.68
N PHE A 171 -12.16 -15.83 19.89
CA PHE A 171 -11.08 -15.76 18.93
C PHE A 171 -9.77 -16.27 19.56
N PRO A 172 -8.87 -16.86 18.75
CA PRO A 172 -7.56 -17.26 19.23
C PRO A 172 -6.68 -16.02 19.45
N SER A 173 -6.20 -15.85 20.67
CA SER A 173 -5.22 -14.83 21.06
C SER A 173 -3.83 -15.44 21.11
N CYS A 174 -2.81 -14.71 20.63
CA CYS A 174 -1.42 -15.19 20.63
C CYS A 174 -0.57 -14.38 21.60
N ARG A 175 0.41 -15.05 22.21
CA ARG A 175 1.48 -14.43 22.99
C ARG A 175 2.80 -15.19 22.76
N TRP A 176 3.92 -14.51 22.98
CA TRP A 176 5.21 -15.19 23.02
C TRP A 176 5.28 -16.16 24.20
N HIS A 177 5.84 -17.34 23.97
CA HIS A 177 6.08 -18.32 25.03
C HIS A 177 7.42 -18.00 25.69
N SER A 178 7.39 -17.46 26.92
CA SER A 178 8.61 -17.32 27.73
C SER A 178 9.00 -18.69 28.29
N ALA A 179 10.19 -19.17 27.96
CA ALA A 179 10.76 -20.37 28.58
C ALA A 179 11.10 -20.15 30.07
N HIS A 180 11.22 -18.89 30.50
CA HIS A 180 11.52 -18.51 31.87
C HIS A 180 10.21 -18.16 32.57
N SER A 181 9.72 -19.09 33.41
CA SER A 181 8.45 -19.05 34.15
C SER A 181 8.41 -18.04 35.30
N GLY A 182 8.98 -16.84 35.12
CA GLY A 182 8.72 -15.68 35.98
C GLY A 182 7.47 -14.95 35.49
N ALA A 183 6.61 -14.51 36.41
CA ALA A 183 5.31 -13.86 36.15
C ALA A 183 5.38 -12.46 35.48
N GLY A 184 6.42 -12.20 34.67
CA GLY A 184 6.58 -10.99 33.88
C GLY A 184 5.90 -11.10 32.51
N GLU A 185 5.52 -9.95 31.97
CA GLU A 185 5.02 -9.79 30.60
C GLU A 185 6.09 -10.29 29.61
N ALA A 186 5.77 -11.35 28.84
CA ALA A 186 6.74 -12.03 27.98
C ALA A 186 7.01 -11.23 26.70
N THR A 187 8.03 -10.37 26.72
CA THR A 187 8.62 -9.84 25.49
C THR A 187 9.56 -10.87 24.87
N LEU A 188 9.73 -10.81 23.56
CA LEU A 188 10.78 -11.57 22.87
C LEU A 188 12.12 -11.09 23.45
N SER A 189 12.90 -11.97 24.09
CA SER A 189 14.23 -11.59 24.63
C SER A 189 15.15 -11.17 23.49
N ASP A 190 16.04 -10.21 23.75
CA ASP A 190 17.06 -9.81 22.77
C ASP A 190 17.99 -10.98 22.38
N ASP A 191 18.14 -11.93 23.31
CA ASP A 191 18.97 -13.14 23.20
C ASP A 191 18.25 -14.34 22.58
N ILE A 192 17.32 -14.15 21.63
CA ILE A 192 16.98 -15.30 20.76
C ILE A 192 18.21 -15.62 19.94
N ASP A 193 19.05 -16.49 20.50
CA ASP A 193 20.12 -17.15 19.79
C ASP A 193 19.55 -17.70 18.49
N ALA A 194 20.26 -17.51 17.39
CA ALA A 194 19.82 -17.81 16.03
C ALA A 194 19.35 -19.28 15.79
N GLY A 195 19.45 -20.15 16.81
CA GLY A 195 18.95 -21.52 16.82
C GLY A 195 17.67 -21.78 17.63
N GLU A 196 17.26 -20.94 18.58
CA GLU A 196 16.05 -21.21 19.37
C GLU A 196 14.79 -20.70 18.64
N LYS A 197 13.94 -21.65 18.23
CA LYS A 197 12.72 -21.30 17.50
C LYS A 197 11.76 -20.58 18.43
N ALA A 198 11.51 -19.30 18.18
CA ALA A 198 10.47 -18.53 18.86
C ALA A 198 9.15 -19.31 18.85
N ARG A 199 8.59 -19.56 20.04
CA ARG A 199 7.34 -20.31 20.21
C ARG A 199 6.21 -19.35 20.53
N ILE A 200 5.09 -19.54 19.85
CA ILE A 200 3.87 -18.77 20.07
C ILE A 200 2.89 -19.65 20.83
N GLN A 201 2.40 -19.16 21.96
CA GLN A 201 1.31 -19.77 22.69
C GLN A 201 -0.01 -19.17 22.22
N THR A 202 -0.99 -20.04 21.93
CA THR A 202 -2.34 -19.63 21.57
C THR A 202 -3.31 -19.92 22.71
N SER A 203 -4.07 -18.92 23.12
CA SER A 203 -5.23 -19.00 24.02
C SER A 203 -6.50 -18.61 23.28
N TYR A 204 -7.66 -18.69 23.95
CA TYR A 204 -8.93 -18.21 23.40
C TYR A 204 -9.49 -17.11 24.29
N THR A 205 -9.92 -16.02 23.67
CA THR A 205 -10.44 -14.82 24.33
C THR A 205 -11.82 -14.49 23.76
N ALA A 206 -12.70 -13.91 24.56
CA ALA A 206 -14.00 -13.44 24.11
C ALA A 206 -13.84 -12.30 23.10
N ILE A 207 -14.71 -12.24 22.09
CA ILE A 207 -14.63 -11.21 21.04
C ILE A 207 -14.81 -9.81 21.62
N GLU A 208 -15.62 -9.69 22.66
CA GLU A 208 -15.89 -8.47 23.40
C GLU A 208 -14.63 -7.91 24.08
N ASP A 209 -13.67 -8.77 24.42
CA ASP A 209 -12.41 -8.41 25.08
C ASP A 209 -11.28 -8.11 24.08
N LEU A 210 -11.57 -8.00 22.78
CA LEU A 210 -10.56 -7.79 21.74
C LEU A 210 -9.70 -6.54 21.99
N HIS A 211 -10.34 -5.41 22.33
CA HIS A 211 -9.63 -4.18 22.65
C HIS A 211 -8.74 -4.34 23.89
N THR A 212 -9.25 -5.00 24.94
CA THR A 212 -8.51 -5.30 26.18
C THR A 212 -7.31 -6.21 25.90
N TYR A 213 -7.46 -7.18 25.00
CA TYR A 213 -6.34 -8.02 24.54
C TYR A 213 -5.25 -7.17 23.88
N VAL A 214 -5.60 -6.27 22.97
CA VAL A 214 -4.61 -5.41 22.31
C VAL A 214 -3.93 -4.49 23.32
N LEU A 215 -4.71 -3.84 24.19
CA LEU A 215 -4.19 -2.95 25.23
C LEU A 215 -3.22 -3.68 26.17
N SER A 216 -3.57 -4.89 26.63
CA SER A 216 -2.72 -5.68 27.52
C SER A 216 -1.49 -6.29 26.86
N ASN A 217 -1.40 -6.26 25.52
CA ASN A 217 -0.26 -6.76 24.76
C ASN A 217 0.46 -5.65 23.99
N ILE A 218 0.16 -4.38 24.25
CA ILE A 218 0.69 -3.27 23.46
C ILE A 218 2.22 -3.22 23.51
N ARG A 219 2.82 -3.50 24.68
CA ARG A 219 4.28 -3.59 24.83
C ARG A 219 4.88 -4.71 23.98
N ALA A 220 4.22 -5.87 23.92
CA ALA A 220 4.65 -6.95 23.05
C ALA A 220 4.56 -6.54 21.56
N PHE A 221 3.49 -5.84 21.17
CA PHE A 221 3.29 -5.37 19.79
C PHE A 221 4.25 -4.24 19.38
N THR A 222 4.68 -3.38 20.29
CA THR A 222 5.67 -2.32 20.03
C THR A 222 7.12 -2.81 20.15
N SER A 223 7.34 -3.96 20.79
CA SER A 223 8.65 -4.63 20.92
C SER A 223 9.07 -5.44 19.69
N ARG A 224 10.30 -5.94 19.71
CA ARG A 224 10.85 -6.85 18.69
C ARG A 224 9.93 -8.07 18.52
N GLY A 225 9.51 -8.32 17.28
CA GLY A 225 8.61 -9.43 16.92
C GLY A 225 7.14 -9.11 17.13
N GLY A 226 6.80 -7.90 17.58
CA GLY A 226 5.41 -7.50 17.76
C GLY A 226 4.57 -7.58 16.47
N ILE A 227 5.15 -7.23 15.33
CA ILE A 227 4.46 -7.33 14.02
C ILE A 227 4.23 -8.80 13.65
N ALA A 228 5.24 -9.66 13.85
CA ALA A 228 5.12 -11.09 13.65
C ALA A 228 4.02 -11.73 14.51
N LEU A 229 4.00 -11.40 15.80
CA LEU A 229 2.99 -11.87 16.75
C LEU A 229 1.59 -11.43 16.33
N PHE A 230 1.44 -10.17 15.94
CA PHE A 230 0.17 -9.61 15.49
C PHE A 230 -0.38 -10.31 14.24
N LEU A 231 0.46 -10.54 13.25
CA LEU A 231 0.06 -11.21 12.00
C LEU A 231 -0.25 -12.69 12.23
N GLU A 232 0.50 -13.37 13.10
CA GLU A 232 0.15 -14.73 13.54
C GLU A 232 -1.23 -14.76 14.19
N THR A 233 -1.57 -13.78 15.05
CA THR A 233 -2.92 -13.67 15.63
C THR A 233 -3.99 -13.58 14.53
N ILE A 234 -3.80 -12.73 13.52
CA ILE A 234 -4.72 -12.64 12.37
C ILE A 234 -4.86 -14.00 11.66
N PHE A 235 -3.76 -14.69 11.37
CA PHE A 235 -3.85 -15.99 10.69
C PHE A 235 -4.51 -17.07 11.54
N ARG A 236 -4.27 -17.08 12.85
CA ARG A 236 -4.92 -18.00 13.78
C ARG A 236 -6.42 -17.73 13.83
N ILE A 237 -6.84 -16.46 13.82
CA ILE A 237 -8.26 -16.08 13.76
C ILE A 237 -8.91 -16.66 12.52
N HIS A 238 -8.28 -16.54 11.35
CA HIS A 238 -8.85 -17.09 10.12
C HIS A 238 -8.80 -18.62 10.08
N GLY A 239 -7.70 -19.22 10.54
CA GLY A 239 -7.36 -20.63 10.42
C GLY A 239 -6.66 -20.95 9.09
N GLY A 240 -5.53 -21.67 9.15
CA GLY A 240 -4.69 -21.96 7.97
C GLY A 240 -5.43 -22.68 6.84
N ALA A 241 -6.28 -23.67 7.15
CA ALA A 241 -7.09 -24.37 6.16
C ALA A 241 -8.10 -23.43 5.47
N ALA A 242 -8.70 -22.50 6.22
CA ALA A 242 -9.63 -21.52 5.66
C ALA A 242 -8.91 -20.52 4.76
N ILE A 243 -7.71 -20.05 5.15
CA ILE A 243 -6.86 -19.20 4.32
C ILE A 243 -6.53 -19.90 3.00
N HIS A 244 -6.08 -21.15 3.05
CA HIS A 244 -5.76 -21.90 1.84
C HIS A 244 -6.98 -22.06 0.91
N HIS A 245 -8.16 -22.32 1.48
CA HIS A 245 -9.41 -22.36 0.73
C HIS A 245 -9.75 -20.99 0.10
N MET A 246 -9.64 -19.90 0.86
CA MET A 246 -9.88 -18.54 0.36
C MET A 246 -8.94 -18.20 -0.80
N MET A 247 -7.64 -18.53 -0.70
CA MET A 247 -6.68 -18.34 -1.79
C MET A 247 -7.07 -19.16 -3.04
N LYS A 248 -7.37 -20.45 -2.86
CA LYS A 248 -7.75 -21.33 -3.97
C LYS A 248 -9.00 -20.80 -4.70
N GLN A 249 -10.01 -20.39 -3.94
CA GLN A 249 -11.25 -19.83 -4.48
C GLN A 249 -10.98 -18.52 -5.24
N ALA A 250 -10.33 -17.55 -4.58
CA ALA A 250 -10.02 -16.25 -5.16
C ALA A 250 -9.20 -16.34 -6.46
N ARG A 251 -8.17 -17.20 -6.49
CA ARG A 251 -7.37 -17.41 -7.70
C ARG A 251 -8.16 -18.10 -8.80
N SER A 252 -8.99 -19.08 -8.47
CA SER A 252 -9.87 -19.74 -9.43
C SER A 252 -10.85 -18.76 -10.06
N GLU A 253 -11.46 -17.86 -9.27
CA GLU A 253 -12.39 -16.83 -9.76
C GLU A 253 -11.71 -15.82 -10.68
N ALA A 254 -10.41 -15.55 -10.48
CA ALA A 254 -9.61 -14.71 -11.36
C ALA A 254 -8.96 -15.45 -12.55
N GLY A 255 -9.26 -16.74 -12.75
CA GLY A 255 -8.64 -17.53 -13.82
C GLY A 255 -7.14 -17.78 -13.62
N MET A 256 -6.63 -17.58 -12.40
CA MET A 256 -5.23 -17.82 -12.05
C MET A 256 -5.02 -19.25 -11.52
N ARG A 257 -3.81 -19.76 -11.66
CA ARG A 257 -3.46 -21.09 -11.11
C ARG A 257 -3.58 -21.06 -9.57
N PRO A 258 -4.21 -22.08 -8.96
CA PRO A 258 -4.29 -22.17 -7.52
C PRO A 258 -2.87 -22.26 -6.92
N PRO A 259 -2.68 -21.79 -5.68
CA PRO A 259 -1.40 -21.95 -5.02
C PRO A 259 -1.05 -23.45 -4.93
N LYS A 260 0.25 -23.78 -5.03
CA LYS A 260 0.72 -25.14 -4.75
C LYS A 260 0.27 -25.55 -3.35
N SER A 261 -0.07 -26.82 -3.15
CA SER A 261 -0.40 -27.34 -1.82
C SER A 261 0.72 -26.99 -0.84
N GLY A 262 0.39 -26.31 0.25
CA GLY A 262 1.35 -25.87 1.26
C GLY A 262 2.13 -24.59 0.97
N ALA A 263 1.81 -23.85 -0.10
CA ALA A 263 2.39 -22.51 -0.29
C ALA A 263 1.95 -21.60 0.88
N PRO A 264 2.90 -21.02 1.64
CA PRO A 264 2.54 -20.16 2.76
C PRO A 264 1.96 -18.84 2.23
N LEU A 265 0.97 -18.29 2.93
CA LEU A 265 0.45 -16.94 2.64
C LEU A 265 1.55 -15.88 2.81
N LEU A 266 2.46 -16.16 3.75
CA LEU A 266 3.71 -15.45 3.95
C LEU A 266 4.87 -16.26 3.37
N ASP A 267 5.24 -16.00 2.12
CA ASP A 267 6.52 -16.46 1.58
C ASP A 267 7.45 -15.26 1.40
N CYS A 268 8.17 -14.90 2.46
CA CYS A 268 9.22 -13.90 2.34
C CYS A 268 10.46 -14.56 1.73
N THR A 269 10.50 -14.60 0.40
CA THR A 269 11.68 -15.06 -0.35
C THR A 269 12.85 -14.08 -0.29
N CYS A 270 12.72 -12.93 0.39
CA CYS A 270 13.77 -11.92 0.52
C CYS A 270 15.07 -12.51 1.04
N ARG A 271 15.01 -13.34 2.08
CA ARG A 271 16.22 -13.94 2.64
C ARG A 271 16.91 -14.86 1.63
N SER A 272 16.14 -15.72 0.95
CA SER A 272 16.68 -16.66 -0.04
C SER A 272 17.26 -15.92 -1.24
N LYS A 273 16.52 -14.96 -1.81
CA LYS A 273 16.97 -14.12 -2.92
C LYS A 273 18.19 -13.28 -2.56
N HIS A 274 18.22 -12.66 -1.38
CA HIS A 274 19.43 -11.97 -0.90
C HIS A 274 20.61 -12.93 -0.81
N THR A 275 20.40 -14.16 -0.34
CA THR A 275 21.48 -15.16 -0.25
C THR A 275 21.97 -15.59 -1.62
N GLU A 276 21.07 -15.77 -2.58
CA GLU A 276 21.37 -16.10 -3.99
C GLU A 276 22.06 -14.94 -4.73
N ASP A 277 21.59 -13.72 -4.55
CA ASP A 277 22.20 -12.51 -5.12
C ASP A 277 23.61 -12.31 -4.56
N LEU A 278 23.80 -12.49 -3.25
CA LEU A 278 25.12 -12.46 -2.62
C LEU A 278 26.05 -13.57 -3.14
N ALA A 279 25.53 -14.78 -3.36
CA ALA A 279 26.30 -15.87 -3.96
C ALA A 279 26.71 -15.55 -5.40
N SER A 280 25.82 -14.90 -6.15
CA SER A 280 26.05 -14.47 -7.53
C SER A 280 27.12 -13.39 -7.63
N ILE A 281 27.10 -12.39 -6.74
CA ILE A 281 28.12 -11.34 -6.63
C ILE A 281 29.51 -11.92 -6.38
N ARG A 282 29.62 -12.97 -5.53
CA ARG A 282 30.91 -13.64 -5.25
C ARG A 282 31.49 -14.37 -6.46
N SER A 283 30.66 -14.76 -7.43
CA SER A 283 31.07 -15.65 -8.52
C SER A 283 31.51 -14.92 -9.80
N LYS A 284 31.32 -13.60 -9.91
CA LYS A 284 31.65 -12.84 -11.11
C LYS A 284 32.57 -11.65 -10.80
N PRO A 285 33.75 -11.53 -11.45
CA PRO A 285 34.55 -10.32 -11.38
C PRO A 285 33.71 -9.15 -11.92
N LEU A 286 33.51 -8.11 -11.10
CA LEU A 286 32.70 -6.94 -11.44
C LEU A 286 33.22 -6.29 -12.73
N LYS A 287 32.47 -6.42 -13.82
CA LYS A 287 32.54 -5.45 -14.90
C LYS A 287 31.77 -4.22 -14.44
N GLN A 288 32.41 -3.06 -14.55
CA GLN A 288 31.98 -1.76 -14.06
C GLN A 288 30.85 -1.13 -14.89
N ASP A 289 29.97 -1.96 -15.46
CA ASP A 289 28.74 -1.49 -16.08
C ASP A 289 27.69 -1.44 -14.97
N MET A 290 27.09 -0.26 -14.80
CA MET A 290 26.10 0.10 -13.78
C MET A 290 25.26 -1.11 -13.33
N VAL A 291 25.68 -1.73 -12.23
CA VAL A 291 24.85 -2.67 -11.52
C VAL A 291 23.65 -1.85 -11.08
N ASP A 292 22.48 -2.19 -11.60
CA ASP A 292 21.21 -1.68 -11.11
C ASP A 292 21.14 -2.03 -9.61
N THR A 293 21.55 -1.07 -8.79
CA THR A 293 21.53 -1.19 -7.32
C THR A 293 20.12 -1.03 -6.80
N SER A 294 19.14 -0.76 -7.68
CA SER A 294 17.74 -0.82 -7.31
C SER A 294 17.43 -2.26 -6.87
N PRO A 295 17.01 -2.44 -5.62
CA PRO A 295 16.72 -3.74 -5.05
C PRO A 295 15.54 -4.31 -5.83
N ARG A 296 15.77 -5.40 -6.57
CA ARG A 296 14.74 -6.12 -7.32
C ARG A 296 13.52 -6.28 -6.42
N SER A 297 12.38 -5.72 -6.81
CA SER A 297 11.17 -5.64 -5.99
C SER A 297 10.86 -6.98 -5.33
N ILE A 298 11.23 -7.11 -4.04
CA ILE A 298 11.01 -8.36 -3.34
C ILE A 298 9.60 -8.32 -2.76
N ASP A 299 8.65 -8.82 -3.54
CA ASP A 299 7.25 -8.94 -3.15
C ASP A 299 7.04 -10.05 -2.10
N CYS A 300 7.46 -9.77 -0.87
CA CYS A 300 7.09 -10.58 0.30
C CYS A 300 5.64 -10.31 0.75
N MET A 301 5.04 -9.19 0.31
CA MET A 301 3.62 -8.91 0.49
C MET A 301 2.88 -9.39 -0.74
N SER A 302 2.16 -10.49 -0.64
CA SER A 302 1.18 -10.80 -1.67
C SER A 302 0.01 -9.82 -1.55
N LEU A 303 -0.60 -9.47 -2.70
CA LEU A 303 -1.89 -8.77 -2.70
C LEU A 303 -2.93 -9.55 -1.89
N ASP A 304 -2.81 -10.88 -1.87
CA ASP A 304 -3.58 -11.80 -1.03
C ASP A 304 -3.49 -11.43 0.46
N LEU A 305 -2.30 -11.17 1.00
CA LEU A 305 -2.13 -10.74 2.39
C LEU A 305 -2.72 -9.35 2.64
N LEU A 306 -2.41 -8.38 1.78
CA LEU A 306 -2.92 -7.01 1.94
C LEU A 306 -4.47 -7.00 1.94
N SER A 307 -5.07 -7.79 1.06
CA SER A 307 -6.52 -7.97 0.99
C SER A 307 -7.09 -8.60 2.27
N LEU A 308 -6.40 -9.60 2.82
CA LEU A 308 -6.81 -10.28 4.04
C LEU A 308 -6.79 -9.31 5.23
N LEU A 309 -5.76 -8.47 5.32
CA LEU A 309 -5.64 -7.48 6.40
C LEU A 309 -6.76 -6.43 6.34
N LEU A 310 -7.02 -5.90 5.15
CA LEU A 310 -7.93 -4.77 4.97
C LEU A 310 -9.39 -5.17 4.83
N THR A 311 -9.68 -6.40 4.38
CA THR A 311 -11.06 -6.84 4.10
C THR A 311 -11.47 -8.12 4.84
N GLY A 312 -10.50 -8.82 5.44
CA GLY A 312 -10.70 -10.16 6.03
C GLY A 312 -10.99 -11.25 4.98
N GLU A 313 -10.81 -10.94 3.70
CA GLU A 313 -11.00 -11.83 2.56
C GLU A 313 -9.77 -11.78 1.66
N ILE A 314 -9.50 -12.87 0.94
CA ILE A 314 -8.39 -12.91 -0.03
C ILE A 314 -8.93 -12.52 -1.40
N LYS A 315 -8.31 -11.51 -2.01
CA LYS A 315 -8.69 -11.00 -3.33
C LYS A 315 -7.44 -10.86 -4.22
N PRO A 316 -7.51 -11.30 -5.48
CA PRO A 316 -6.35 -11.38 -6.36
C PRO A 316 -6.05 -10.09 -7.15
N SER A 317 -6.92 -9.09 -7.05
CA SER A 317 -6.79 -7.77 -7.68
C SER A 317 -7.52 -6.74 -6.82
N PHE A 318 -7.21 -5.44 -6.95
CA PHE A 318 -7.93 -4.36 -6.24
C PHE A 318 -9.40 -4.18 -6.67
N LYS A 319 -9.87 -4.93 -7.68
CA LYS A 319 -11.24 -4.84 -8.17
C LYS A 319 -12.23 -5.30 -7.09
N GLY A 320 -13.24 -4.46 -6.82
CA GLY A 320 -14.26 -4.76 -5.81
C GLY A 320 -13.77 -4.68 -4.36
N TRP A 321 -12.64 -4.03 -4.12
CA TRP A 321 -12.20 -3.69 -2.76
C TRP A 321 -12.92 -2.44 -2.28
N SER A 322 -13.15 -2.40 -0.97
CA SER A 322 -13.57 -1.20 -0.27
C SER A 322 -12.88 -1.18 1.09
N CYS A 323 -12.27 -0.05 1.42
CA CYS A 323 -11.71 0.25 2.74
C CYS A 323 -12.44 1.46 3.37
N GLU A 324 -13.64 1.75 2.86
CA GLU A 324 -14.48 2.91 3.22
C GLU A 324 -14.73 2.98 4.73
N THR A 325 -15.02 1.85 5.38
CA THR A 325 -15.23 1.76 6.83
C THR A 325 -14.00 2.14 7.66
N MET A 326 -12.80 1.97 7.10
CA MET A 326 -11.54 2.36 7.74
C MET A 326 -11.12 3.78 7.37
N GLY A 327 -11.82 4.44 6.44
CA GLY A 327 -11.48 5.77 5.94
C GLY A 327 -10.18 5.83 5.15
N ILE A 328 -9.58 4.70 4.74
CA ILE A 328 -8.30 4.70 4.03
C ILE A 328 -8.45 4.22 2.60
N GLY A 329 -7.58 4.72 1.72
CA GLY A 329 -7.46 4.34 0.33
C GLY A 329 -6.17 3.60 0.04
N ILE A 330 -6.03 3.13 -1.20
CA ILE A 330 -4.80 2.56 -1.71
C ILE A 330 -4.54 3.22 -3.06
N LEU A 331 -3.29 3.57 -3.36
CA LEU A 331 -2.88 3.95 -4.70
C LEU A 331 -1.73 3.04 -5.14
N SER A 332 -1.83 2.53 -6.36
CA SER A 332 -0.82 1.63 -6.93
C SER A 332 -0.30 2.20 -8.25
N LYS A 333 1.01 2.02 -8.47
CA LYS A 333 1.61 2.32 -9.77
C LYS A 333 1.18 1.30 -10.80
N ASP A 334 1.11 0.02 -10.48
CA ASP A 334 1.03 -1.03 -11.50
C ASP A 334 -0.42 -1.51 -11.72
N ASP A 335 -1.20 -1.54 -10.64
CA ASP A 335 -2.53 -2.13 -10.67
C ASP A 335 -3.65 -1.07 -10.74
N PRO A 336 -4.70 -1.30 -11.54
CA PRO A 336 -5.86 -0.42 -11.55
C PRO A 336 -6.59 -0.50 -10.21
N VAL A 337 -6.69 0.65 -9.55
CA VAL A 337 -7.38 0.79 -8.27
C VAL A 337 -8.84 1.22 -8.51
N GLY A 338 -9.79 0.53 -7.87
CA GLY A 338 -11.19 0.89 -7.95
C GLY A 338 -11.51 2.23 -7.26
N HIS A 339 -12.57 2.91 -7.72
CA HIS A 339 -12.98 4.23 -7.21
C HIS A 339 -13.04 4.33 -5.68
N LYS A 340 -13.57 3.30 -5.00
CA LYS A 340 -13.71 3.27 -3.54
C LYS A 340 -12.37 3.29 -2.78
N LEU A 341 -11.30 2.84 -3.41
CA LEU A 341 -9.94 2.88 -2.85
C LEU A 341 -9.19 4.15 -3.25
N SER A 342 -9.51 4.75 -4.39
CA SER A 342 -8.89 6.00 -4.84
C SER A 342 -9.54 7.25 -4.24
N HIS A 343 -10.78 7.15 -3.76
CA HIS A 343 -11.56 8.22 -3.12
C HIS A 343 -12.09 7.74 -1.76
N PRO A 344 -11.20 7.48 -0.79
CA PRO A 344 -11.59 7.12 0.58
C PRO A 344 -12.35 8.27 1.26
N GLU A 345 -13.08 7.96 2.34
CA GLU A 345 -13.81 8.95 3.14
C GLU A 345 -12.87 9.94 3.87
N GLN A 346 -11.72 9.46 4.36
CA GLN A 346 -10.64 10.31 4.82
C GLN A 346 -9.54 10.34 3.76
N PRO A 347 -8.94 11.49 3.44
CA PRO A 347 -7.96 11.62 2.36
C PRO A 347 -6.60 11.07 2.77
N ILE A 348 -6.54 9.77 3.02
CA ILE A 348 -5.36 9.03 3.48
C ILE A 348 -5.24 7.81 2.58
N TRP A 349 -4.08 7.65 1.95
CA TRP A 349 -3.82 6.56 1.04
C TRP A 349 -2.56 5.80 1.43
N VAL A 350 -2.62 4.48 1.36
CA VAL A 350 -1.44 3.64 1.33
C VAL A 350 -0.92 3.60 -0.11
N LEU A 351 0.32 4.04 -0.32
CA LEU A 351 1.00 4.01 -1.61
C LEU A 351 1.74 2.69 -1.79
N GLN A 352 1.45 1.96 -2.85
CA GLN A 352 2.22 0.81 -3.29
C GLN A 352 3.35 1.28 -4.23
N GLY A 353 4.53 1.56 -3.66
CA GLY A 353 5.75 1.87 -4.40
C GLY A 353 6.56 0.62 -4.73
N GLU A 354 7.57 0.73 -5.59
CA GLU A 354 8.34 -0.42 -6.09
C GLU A 354 9.14 -1.15 -5.00
N THR A 355 9.76 -0.41 -4.09
CA THR A 355 10.63 -0.95 -3.03
C THR A 355 9.95 -1.04 -1.67
N CYS A 356 8.92 -0.22 -1.45
CA CYS A 356 8.20 -0.15 -0.19
C CYS A 356 6.76 0.31 -0.39
N TYR A 357 5.96 0.07 0.64
CA TYR A 357 4.72 0.79 0.84
C TYR A 357 4.98 2.01 1.71
N SER A 358 4.21 3.06 1.49
CA SER A 358 4.26 4.29 2.26
C SER A 358 2.86 4.86 2.44
N VAL A 359 2.72 5.93 3.21
CA VAL A 359 1.41 6.59 3.44
C VAL A 359 1.46 8.00 2.88
N ILE A 360 0.35 8.47 2.32
CA ILE A 360 0.18 9.87 1.97
C ILE A 360 -1.18 10.37 2.44
N TRP A 361 -1.24 11.62 2.89
CA TRP A 361 -2.48 12.26 3.29
C TRP A 361 -2.46 13.75 2.99
N ILE A 362 -3.60 14.41 3.04
CA ILE A 362 -3.68 15.87 2.85
C ILE A 362 -3.20 16.60 4.11
N ASP A 363 -2.33 17.60 3.93
CA ASP A 363 -1.85 18.47 5.01
C ASP A 363 -2.97 19.43 5.46
N PRO A 364 -3.61 19.22 6.63
CA PRO A 364 -4.71 20.08 7.05
C PRO A 364 -4.25 21.49 7.41
N LEU A 365 -2.97 21.68 7.74
CA LEU A 365 -2.43 22.99 8.14
C LEU A 365 -2.17 23.88 6.94
N LYS A 366 -1.69 23.29 5.83
CA LYS A 366 -1.44 24.01 4.58
C LYS A 366 -2.66 24.05 3.66
N SER A 367 -3.70 23.27 3.98
CA SER A 367 -4.92 23.17 3.20
C SER A 367 -6.16 23.10 4.12
N PRO A 368 -6.43 24.14 4.93
CA PRO A 368 -7.52 24.11 5.92
C PRO A 368 -8.90 23.99 5.28
N ASP A 369 -9.03 24.43 4.02
CA ASP A 369 -10.27 24.36 3.26
C ASP A 369 -10.45 23.07 2.47
N SER A 370 -9.45 22.19 2.38
CA SER A 370 -9.50 21.02 1.51
C SER A 370 -10.20 19.85 2.19
N CYS A 371 -11.54 19.85 2.15
CA CYS A 371 -12.27 18.59 2.25
C CYS A 371 -12.17 17.82 0.91
N LEU A 372 -12.33 16.49 0.93
CA LEU A 372 -12.25 15.66 -0.29
C LEU A 372 -13.18 16.12 -1.42
N SER A 373 -14.36 16.66 -1.09
CA SER A 373 -15.27 17.21 -2.11
C SER A 373 -14.76 18.49 -2.77
N LYS A 374 -13.73 19.12 -2.19
CA LYS A 374 -13.01 20.27 -2.76
C LYS A 374 -11.67 19.89 -3.39
N THR A 375 -11.04 18.76 -3.04
CA THR A 375 -9.71 18.40 -3.57
C THR A 375 -9.73 18.01 -5.04
N ASP A 376 -10.89 17.60 -5.54
CA ASP A 376 -11.10 17.37 -6.97
C ASP A 376 -11.61 18.63 -7.70
N LYS A 377 -11.69 19.80 -7.04
CA LYS A 377 -12.04 21.06 -7.71
C LYS A 377 -10.87 21.52 -8.57
N PRO A 378 -11.10 21.78 -9.87
CA PRO A 378 -10.07 22.28 -10.78
C PRO A 378 -9.46 23.59 -10.30
N GLY A 379 -8.13 23.65 -10.28
CA GLY A 379 -7.36 24.85 -9.96
C GLY A 379 -7.08 25.12 -8.49
N ASP A 380 -7.75 24.42 -7.56
CA ASP A 380 -7.49 24.55 -6.12
C ASP A 380 -6.27 23.71 -5.75
N ALA A 381 -5.18 24.37 -5.36
CA ALA A 381 -3.97 23.69 -4.93
C ALA A 381 -4.10 23.16 -3.50
N PHE A 382 -3.58 21.97 -3.25
CA PHE A 382 -3.49 21.40 -1.91
C PHE A 382 -2.12 20.75 -1.69
N PHE A 383 -1.78 20.55 -0.42
CA PHE A 383 -0.53 19.89 -0.03
C PHE A 383 -0.81 18.49 0.48
N LEU A 384 0.01 17.55 0.03
CA LEU A 384 0.08 16.20 0.53
C LEU A 384 1.31 16.03 1.40
N VAL A 385 1.16 15.33 2.52
CA VAL A 385 2.28 14.84 3.33
C VAL A 385 2.44 13.35 3.04
N HIS A 386 3.63 12.98 2.61
CA HIS A 386 4.06 11.60 2.39
C HIS A 386 4.93 11.15 3.56
N TRP A 387 4.67 9.93 4.04
CA TRP A 387 5.41 9.26 5.09
C TRP A 387 5.97 7.94 4.59
N ASN A 388 7.29 7.88 4.57
CA ASN A 388 8.07 6.70 4.27
C ASN A 388 8.45 5.98 5.58
N PRO A 389 8.08 4.70 5.77
CA PRO A 389 8.36 3.97 7.01
C PRO A 389 9.81 3.46 7.14
N TRP A 390 10.71 3.74 6.21
CA TRP A 390 12.12 3.32 6.29
C TRP A 390 12.84 3.92 7.50
N TYR A 391 13.78 3.19 8.10
CA TYR A 391 14.69 3.81 9.08
C TYR A 391 15.73 4.69 8.37
N GLY A 392 16.29 5.70 9.04
CA GLY A 392 17.46 6.44 8.52
C GLY A 392 17.27 7.92 8.16
N GLY A 393 16.19 8.57 8.61
CA GLY A 393 15.98 10.01 8.42
C GLY A 393 15.33 10.38 7.08
N ASN A 394 14.68 11.55 7.02
CA ASN A 394 13.86 12.04 5.89
C ASN A 394 12.65 11.16 5.54
N ASN A 395 11.96 10.66 6.56
CA ASN A 395 10.73 9.90 6.44
C ASN A 395 9.55 10.72 5.90
N LYS A 396 9.56 12.02 6.17
CA LYS A 396 8.47 12.91 5.81
C LYS A 396 8.83 13.69 4.57
N SER A 397 7.95 13.63 3.58
CA SER A 397 7.98 14.51 2.42
C SER A 397 6.67 15.30 2.31
N THR A 398 6.68 16.49 1.69
CA THR A 398 5.50 17.25 1.33
C THR A 398 5.48 17.52 -0.15
N VAL A 399 4.32 17.41 -0.78
CA VAL A 399 4.14 17.57 -2.22
C VAL A 399 2.95 18.48 -2.45
N ARG A 400 3.08 19.48 -3.32
CA ARG A 400 1.95 20.31 -3.73
C ARG A 400 1.33 19.73 -4.99
N VAL A 401 0.01 19.60 -5.00
CA VAL A 401 -0.77 19.13 -6.13
C VAL A 401 -1.69 20.25 -6.57
N VAL A 402 -1.64 20.59 -7.86
CA VAL A 402 -2.49 21.59 -8.49
C VAL A 402 -3.27 20.90 -9.61
N PRO A 403 -4.53 20.47 -9.37
CA PRO A 403 -5.38 19.91 -10.40
C PRO A 403 -5.53 20.89 -11.58
N PRO A 404 -5.58 20.39 -12.83
CA PRO A 404 -5.67 21.24 -14.00
C PRO A 404 -6.96 22.08 -13.96
N ARG A 405 -6.88 23.34 -14.40
CA ARG A 405 -8.03 24.24 -14.58
C ARG A 405 -8.79 23.88 -15.86
N VAL A 406 -9.28 22.66 -16.00
CA VAL A 406 -10.18 22.34 -17.11
C VAL A 406 -11.54 22.98 -16.81
N THR A 407 -12.30 23.35 -17.85
CA THR A 407 -13.70 23.74 -17.75
C THR A 407 -14.50 22.62 -17.07
N TRP A 408 -14.52 22.67 -15.74
CA TRP A 408 -15.16 21.67 -14.91
C TRP A 408 -16.65 21.64 -15.23
N LYS A 409 -17.08 20.62 -15.96
CA LYS A 409 -18.49 20.25 -15.95
C LYS A 409 -18.69 19.48 -14.67
N ALA A 410 -19.40 20.08 -13.72
CA ALA A 410 -19.83 19.40 -12.51
C ALA A 410 -20.32 18.00 -12.89
N PRO A 411 -19.89 16.92 -12.20
CA PRO A 411 -20.54 15.63 -12.34
C PRO A 411 -22.03 15.90 -12.17
N THR A 412 -22.77 15.81 -13.28
CA THR A 412 -24.22 16.04 -13.24
C THR A 412 -24.69 14.95 -12.31
N ARG A 413 -25.13 15.32 -11.09
CA ARG A 413 -25.55 14.35 -10.07
C ARG A 413 -26.52 13.38 -10.73
N GLY A 414 -26.00 12.22 -11.10
CA GLY A 414 -26.74 11.18 -11.76
C GLY A 414 -27.69 10.65 -10.73
N LEU A 415 -28.98 10.93 -10.93
CA LEU A 415 -30.11 10.32 -10.26
C LEU A 415 -30.19 10.61 -8.76
N ASP A 416 -30.90 11.69 -8.46
CA ASP A 416 -31.77 11.73 -7.30
C ASP A 416 -32.78 10.57 -7.40
N LEU A 417 -32.45 9.45 -6.74
CA LEU A 417 -33.28 8.25 -6.63
C LEU A 417 -34.58 8.49 -5.83
N SER A 418 -34.83 9.71 -5.32
CA SER A 418 -36.11 10.06 -4.72
C SER A 418 -37.26 10.09 -5.74
N ALA A 419 -36.99 10.23 -7.04
CA ALA A 419 -38.02 10.20 -8.08
C ALA A 419 -38.44 8.79 -8.55
N TYR A 420 -37.88 7.72 -7.98
CA TYR A 420 -38.25 6.33 -8.34
C TYR A 420 -39.40 5.76 -7.48
N PHE A 421 -39.87 6.53 -6.49
CA PHE A 421 -41.09 6.24 -5.74
C PHE A 421 -41.99 7.46 -5.74
N GLU A 422 -42.73 7.70 -6.83
CA GLU A 422 -44.13 8.13 -6.77
C GLU A 422 -44.74 8.20 -8.17
N GLY A 423 -45.87 7.51 -8.33
CA GLY A 423 -46.45 7.19 -9.63
C GLY A 423 -47.28 8.29 -10.30
N LYS A 424 -47.62 7.97 -11.56
CA LYS A 424 -48.71 8.52 -12.38
C LYS A 424 -48.60 9.99 -12.84
N LYS A 425 -48.14 10.18 -14.09
CA LYS A 425 -48.90 10.79 -15.22
C LYS A 425 -47.95 11.02 -16.41
N LYS A 426 -47.90 10.03 -17.31
CA LYS A 426 -47.34 10.17 -18.66
C LYS A 426 -48.38 10.86 -19.53
N ASP A 427 -48.11 12.07 -20.03
CA ASP A 427 -48.37 12.40 -21.45
C ASP A 427 -47.87 13.79 -21.90
N VAL A 428 -47.67 14.75 -21.00
CA VAL A 428 -47.33 16.13 -21.41
C VAL A 428 -45.81 16.35 -21.54
N VAL A 429 -45.01 15.65 -20.73
CA VAL A 429 -43.54 15.81 -20.71
C VAL A 429 -42.87 15.19 -21.95
N SER A 430 -43.45 14.15 -22.53
CA SER A 430 -42.95 13.49 -23.76
C SER A 430 -42.87 14.48 -24.94
N LYS A 431 -43.89 15.32 -25.12
CA LYS A 431 -43.97 16.30 -26.21
C LYS A 431 -43.04 17.50 -26.03
N ILE A 432 -42.74 17.89 -24.79
CA ILE A 432 -41.78 18.97 -24.50
C ILE A 432 -40.33 18.47 -24.67
N VAL A 433 -40.07 17.20 -24.38
CA VAL A 433 -38.75 16.57 -24.54
C VAL A 433 -38.43 16.30 -26.02
N SER A 434 -39.41 15.96 -26.86
CA SER A 434 -39.18 15.84 -28.31
C SER A 434 -38.93 17.21 -28.97
N ALA A 435 -39.70 18.24 -28.60
CA ALA A 435 -39.50 19.61 -29.11
C ALA A 435 -38.15 20.23 -28.68
N ARG A 436 -37.62 19.86 -27.50
CA ARG A 436 -36.26 20.28 -27.07
C ARG A 436 -35.14 19.48 -27.72
N ARG A 437 -35.37 18.23 -28.14
CA ARG A 437 -34.39 17.44 -28.89
C ARG A 437 -34.20 17.97 -30.32
N GLU A 438 -35.27 18.45 -30.95
CA GLU A 438 -35.17 19.10 -32.27
C GLU A 438 -34.50 20.49 -32.19
N ALA A 439 -34.70 21.23 -31.09
CA ALA A 439 -33.97 22.48 -30.84
C ALA A 439 -32.48 22.27 -30.50
N ALA A 440 -32.11 21.11 -29.93
CA ALA A 440 -30.72 20.76 -29.61
C ALA A 440 -29.94 20.17 -30.80
N ALA A 441 -30.61 19.76 -31.88
CA ALA A 441 -29.96 19.25 -33.09
C ALA A 441 -29.45 20.36 -34.04
N ASN A 442 -29.86 21.61 -33.83
CA ASN A 442 -29.55 22.75 -34.71
C ASN A 442 -28.62 23.81 -34.11
N VAL A 443 -27.89 23.50 -33.02
CA VAL A 443 -26.81 24.38 -32.54
C VAL A 443 -25.47 23.77 -32.94
N VAL A 444 -25.07 24.09 -34.16
CA VAL A 444 -23.67 24.14 -34.58
C VAL A 444 -23.02 25.31 -33.84
N THR A 445 -22.11 25.04 -32.92
CA THR A 445 -20.97 25.90 -32.69
C THR A 445 -19.74 25.15 -33.16
N ALA A 446 -19.34 25.48 -34.38
CA ALA A 446 -17.99 25.29 -34.87
C ALA A 446 -17.03 26.08 -33.98
N ASP A 447 -16.37 25.39 -33.05
CA ASP A 447 -14.99 25.65 -32.60
C ASP A 447 -14.55 24.48 -31.68
N GLU A 448 -14.54 23.26 -32.22
CA GLU A 448 -13.83 22.14 -31.58
C GLU A 448 -12.36 22.22 -31.99
N GLY A 449 -11.64 23.18 -31.39
CA GLY A 449 -10.19 23.17 -31.40
C GLY A 449 -9.68 21.96 -30.62
N ASP A 450 -8.95 21.10 -31.31
CA ASP A 450 -8.23 19.91 -30.86
C ASP A 450 -7.88 19.91 -29.36
N ASN A 451 -8.73 19.28 -28.54
CA ASN A 451 -8.42 19.01 -27.14
C ASN A 451 -7.83 17.60 -26.97
N GLU A 452 -6.96 17.19 -27.90
CA GLU A 452 -6.08 16.01 -27.80
C GLU A 452 -5.15 16.04 -26.56
N SER A 453 -5.13 17.16 -25.84
CA SER A 453 -4.23 17.38 -24.69
C SER A 453 -4.56 16.54 -23.44
N SER A 454 -5.74 15.89 -23.36
CA SER A 454 -6.26 15.28 -22.12
C SER A 454 -6.03 13.77 -21.95
N ALA A 455 -5.44 13.08 -22.94
CA ALA A 455 -5.22 11.63 -22.81
C ALA A 455 -4.02 11.34 -21.88
N PRO A 456 -4.18 10.49 -20.83
CA PRO A 456 -3.08 10.09 -19.94
C PRO A 456 -1.98 9.36 -20.73
N PHE A 457 -0.73 9.53 -20.31
CA PHE A 457 0.41 8.91 -20.99
C PHE A 457 0.42 7.39 -20.83
N THR A 458 0.63 6.65 -21.92
CA THR A 458 0.84 5.20 -21.84
C THR A 458 2.27 4.88 -21.39
N GLN A 459 2.50 3.68 -20.84
CA GLN A 459 3.84 3.26 -20.44
C GLN A 459 4.80 3.22 -21.64
N GLU A 460 4.31 2.81 -22.81
CA GLU A 460 5.06 2.80 -24.07
C GLU A 460 5.49 4.21 -24.50
N GLU A 461 4.63 5.22 -24.33
CA GLU A 461 5.01 6.62 -24.58
C GLU A 461 6.10 7.10 -23.63
N LEU A 462 6.05 6.68 -22.36
CA LEU A 462 7.06 7.02 -21.36
C LEU A 462 8.38 6.30 -21.62
N ASP A 463 8.34 5.07 -22.13
CA ASP A 463 9.54 4.27 -22.42
C ASP A 463 10.28 4.74 -23.68
N LYS A 464 9.60 5.46 -24.57
CA LYS A 464 10.23 6.16 -25.70
C LYS A 464 11.05 7.39 -25.27
N VAL A 465 10.87 7.90 -24.05
CA VAL A 465 11.64 9.04 -23.54
C VAL A 465 13.03 8.58 -23.13
N VAL A 466 14.03 8.93 -23.92
CA VAL A 466 15.45 8.65 -23.66
C VAL A 466 16.16 9.96 -23.35
N ALA A 467 16.92 9.99 -22.25
CA ALA A 467 17.77 11.13 -21.88
C ALA A 467 19.16 11.00 -22.51
N HIS A 468 19.75 12.11 -22.95
CA HIS A 468 21.10 12.10 -23.52
C HIS A 468 22.13 11.66 -22.47
N PRO A 469 22.97 10.63 -22.73
CA PRO A 469 23.83 10.03 -21.72
C PRO A 469 24.85 11.01 -21.12
N ASP A 470 25.41 11.90 -21.94
CA ASP A 470 26.32 12.94 -21.44
C ASP A 470 25.62 13.93 -20.51
N ASP A 471 24.37 14.30 -20.77
CA ASP A 471 23.66 15.28 -19.95
C ASP A 471 23.34 14.68 -18.58
N VAL A 472 22.96 13.39 -18.53
CA VAL A 472 22.80 12.62 -17.28
C VAL A 472 24.12 12.57 -16.51
N LYS A 473 25.24 12.35 -17.20
CA LYS A 473 26.57 12.28 -16.59
C LYS A 473 27.04 13.62 -16.01
N PHE A 474 26.83 14.72 -16.74
CA PHE A 474 27.34 16.04 -16.36
C PHE A 474 26.37 16.86 -15.49
N TYR A 475 25.08 16.56 -15.55
CA TYR A 475 24.02 17.30 -14.86
C TYR A 475 22.99 16.37 -14.19
N PRO A 476 23.39 15.40 -13.35
CA PRO A 476 22.53 14.31 -12.85
C PRO A 476 21.22 14.75 -12.18
N ASP A 477 21.17 15.94 -11.58
CA ASP A 477 19.99 16.45 -10.88
C ASP A 477 19.24 17.56 -11.62
N LYS A 478 19.65 17.87 -12.86
CA LYS A 478 19.10 19.01 -13.62
C LYS A 478 18.53 18.55 -14.95
N TYR A 479 17.55 17.65 -14.91
CA TYR A 479 16.92 17.12 -16.12
C TYR A 479 16.30 18.19 -17.04
N GLN A 480 15.97 19.36 -16.49
CA GLN A 480 15.50 20.53 -17.26
C GLN A 480 16.59 21.11 -18.17
N MET A 481 17.86 20.75 -17.98
CA MET A 481 18.99 21.10 -18.84
C MET A 481 19.32 19.99 -19.86
N TRP A 482 18.70 18.81 -19.75
CA TRP A 482 19.02 17.68 -20.61
C TRP A 482 18.35 17.79 -21.97
N ARG A 483 18.93 17.06 -22.92
CA ARG A 483 18.33 16.75 -24.21
C ARG A 483 17.65 15.40 -24.18
N PHE A 484 16.53 15.32 -24.89
CA PHE A 484 15.66 14.15 -24.94
C PHE A 484 15.41 13.72 -26.37
N ASP A 485 15.47 12.41 -26.59
CA ASP A 485 14.82 11.75 -27.71
C ASP A 485 13.48 11.21 -27.20
N LEU A 486 12.40 11.54 -27.90
CA LEU A 486 11.03 11.15 -27.52
C LEU A 486 10.48 10.06 -28.43
N GLY A 487 11.30 9.50 -29.34
CA GLY A 487 10.90 8.58 -30.38
C GLY A 487 9.97 9.30 -31.36
N SER A 488 10.55 9.86 -32.44
CA SER A 488 9.79 10.53 -33.49
C SER A 488 8.55 9.71 -33.87
N ALA A 489 7.34 10.28 -33.68
CA ALA A 489 6.07 9.69 -34.09
C ALA A 489 6.07 9.60 -35.62
N LYS A 490 6.54 8.48 -36.15
CA LYS A 490 6.83 8.31 -37.58
C LYS A 490 5.71 7.62 -38.37
N GLU A 491 4.54 7.36 -37.79
CA GLU A 491 3.63 6.37 -38.40
C GLU A 491 2.41 6.94 -39.14
N ASP A 492 1.88 8.14 -38.86
CA ASP A 492 0.55 8.51 -39.42
C ASP A 492 0.41 9.90 -40.08
N ASP A 493 1.48 10.68 -40.26
CA ASP A 493 1.36 12.00 -40.93
C ASP A 493 1.73 11.92 -42.44
N PRO A 494 0.75 11.95 -43.36
CA PRO A 494 1.00 11.82 -44.80
C PRO A 494 1.80 12.98 -45.41
N GLU A 495 1.92 14.13 -44.72
CA GLU A 495 2.78 15.24 -45.14
C GLU A 495 4.27 15.00 -44.84
N TYR A 496 4.62 13.94 -44.10
CA TYR A 496 5.99 13.65 -43.68
C TYR A 496 6.84 12.92 -44.74
N MET A 497 6.22 12.46 -45.84
CA MET A 497 6.91 11.68 -46.89
C MET A 497 7.95 12.48 -47.70
N ASP A 498 7.89 13.82 -47.70
CA ASP A 498 8.82 14.68 -48.45
C ASP A 498 10.03 15.20 -47.64
N ARG A 499 10.12 14.89 -46.34
CA ARG A 499 11.31 15.24 -45.54
C ARG A 499 12.39 14.19 -45.74
N LYS A 500 13.54 14.60 -46.30
CA LYS A 500 14.75 13.76 -46.38
C LYS A 500 15.00 13.10 -45.02
N PRO A 501 15.18 11.77 -44.96
CA PRO A 501 15.42 11.07 -43.70
C PRO A 501 16.68 11.63 -43.05
N THR A 502 16.49 12.43 -42.00
CA THR A 502 17.56 12.76 -41.06
C THR A 502 18.07 11.44 -40.48
N ALA A 503 19.40 11.31 -40.40
CA ALA A 503 20.05 10.11 -39.90
C ALA A 503 19.40 9.68 -38.58
N LYS A 504 18.94 8.43 -38.51
CA LYS A 504 18.41 7.79 -37.29
C LYS A 504 19.43 8.01 -36.16
N GLY A 505 19.18 8.96 -35.25
CA GLY A 505 20.01 9.13 -34.05
C GLY A 505 20.19 10.55 -33.50
N ASP A 506 19.82 11.61 -34.22
CA ASP A 506 20.25 12.98 -33.86
C ASP A 506 19.17 13.97 -33.40
N GLU A 507 17.92 13.55 -33.20
CA GLU A 507 16.86 14.48 -32.76
C GLU A 507 16.83 14.69 -31.24
N TRP A 508 18.00 14.91 -30.65
CA TRP A 508 18.16 15.30 -29.25
C TRP A 508 17.65 16.72 -29.04
N ARG A 509 16.41 16.87 -28.56
CA ARG A 509 15.80 18.17 -28.31
C ARG A 509 16.01 18.58 -26.85
N PRO A 510 16.56 19.77 -26.57
CA PRO A 510 16.69 20.25 -25.20
C PRO A 510 15.30 20.46 -24.58
N TYR A 511 15.17 20.22 -23.28
CA TYR A 511 13.91 20.29 -22.53
C TYR A 511 13.06 21.54 -22.83
N TYR A 512 13.69 22.72 -22.88
CA TYR A 512 12.98 23.99 -23.10
C TYR A 512 12.42 24.17 -24.52
N LYS A 513 12.85 23.34 -25.49
CA LYS A 513 12.29 23.29 -26.85
C LYS A 513 11.17 22.25 -27.01
N LEU A 514 10.93 21.43 -26.00
CA LEU A 514 9.83 20.47 -26.02
C LEU A 514 8.49 21.21 -25.88
N SER A 515 7.46 20.71 -26.54
CA SER A 515 6.08 21.17 -26.34
C SER A 515 5.63 20.94 -24.89
N MET A 516 4.57 21.61 -24.43
CA MET A 516 4.09 21.46 -23.05
C MET A 516 3.73 19.99 -22.73
N ARG A 517 3.10 19.27 -23.66
CA ARG A 517 2.77 17.84 -23.51
C ARG A 517 4.03 16.97 -23.43
N GLU A 518 5.04 17.25 -24.25
CA GLU A 518 6.33 16.54 -24.23
C GLU A 518 7.14 16.83 -22.95
N GLN A 519 7.14 18.08 -22.47
CA GLN A 519 7.72 18.44 -21.18
C GLN A 519 7.02 17.69 -20.04
N MET A 520 5.69 17.55 -20.10
CA MET A 520 4.94 16.74 -19.16
C MET A 520 5.30 15.26 -19.27
N LYS A 521 5.51 14.69 -20.48
CA LYS A 521 6.02 13.31 -20.64
C LYS A 521 7.39 13.13 -19.97
N VAL A 522 8.33 14.05 -20.21
CA VAL A 522 9.67 14.00 -19.59
C VAL A 522 9.58 14.09 -18.07
N LYS A 523 8.81 15.06 -17.55
CA LYS A 523 8.52 15.16 -16.12
C LYS A 523 7.92 13.86 -15.59
N HIS A 524 6.98 13.27 -16.31
CA HIS A 524 6.31 12.03 -15.93
C HIS A 524 7.17 10.78 -16.06
N LYS A 525 8.31 10.85 -16.77
CA LYS A 525 9.30 9.77 -16.82
C LYS A 525 10.34 9.89 -15.70
N LEU A 526 10.78 11.12 -15.44
CA LEU A 526 11.96 11.39 -14.60
C LEU A 526 11.63 11.90 -13.20
N SER A 527 10.38 12.24 -12.92
CA SER A 527 10.00 12.67 -11.57
C SER A 527 10.08 11.52 -10.56
N HIS A 528 9.94 11.88 -9.28
CA HIS A 528 9.80 10.92 -8.20
C HIS A 528 8.67 9.93 -8.49
N LYS A 529 8.89 8.64 -8.20
CA LYS A 529 7.90 7.57 -8.41
C LYS A 529 6.56 7.85 -7.72
N ILE A 530 6.57 8.59 -6.61
CA ILE A 530 5.36 9.08 -5.95
C ILE A 530 4.53 9.94 -6.90
N CYS A 531 5.14 10.88 -7.63
CA CYS A 531 4.45 11.71 -8.61
C CYS A 531 3.75 10.87 -9.67
N HIS A 532 4.33 9.75 -10.10
CA HIS A 532 3.70 8.85 -11.07
C HIS A 532 2.41 8.23 -10.52
N ILE A 533 2.43 7.81 -9.25
CA ILE A 533 1.24 7.29 -8.56
C ILE A 533 0.19 8.41 -8.42
N LEU A 534 0.62 9.62 -8.07
CA LEU A 534 -0.28 10.78 -7.92
C LEU A 534 -0.91 11.21 -9.25
N TRP A 535 -0.17 11.22 -10.35
CA TRP A 535 -0.72 11.54 -11.67
C TRP A 535 -1.72 10.50 -12.17
N LYS A 536 -1.61 9.22 -11.76
CA LYS A 536 -2.69 8.25 -12.03
C LYS A 536 -4.00 8.64 -11.33
N ARG A 537 -3.93 9.28 -10.16
CA ARG A 537 -5.10 9.74 -9.41
C ARG A 537 -5.61 11.10 -9.88
N TRP A 538 -4.70 12.04 -10.15
CA TRP A 538 -4.97 13.38 -10.66
C TRP A 538 -4.25 13.56 -12.00
N PRO A 539 -4.81 13.04 -13.10
CA PRO A 539 -4.27 13.26 -14.43
C PRO A 539 -4.07 14.76 -14.67
N ASP A 540 -2.97 15.11 -15.32
CA ASP A 540 -2.61 16.47 -15.72
C ASP A 540 -2.42 17.48 -14.57
N ALA A 541 -2.44 17.04 -13.31
CA ALA A 541 -2.10 17.91 -12.20
C ALA A 541 -0.64 18.37 -12.30
N THR A 542 -0.38 19.64 -11.94
CA THR A 542 0.99 20.07 -11.70
C THR A 542 1.38 19.58 -10.31
N ILE A 543 2.44 18.76 -10.25
CA ILE A 543 3.00 18.25 -9.01
C ILE A 543 4.34 18.94 -8.79
N ASP A 544 4.43 19.80 -7.79
CA ASP A 544 5.62 20.59 -7.49
C ASP A 544 5.90 20.70 -5.98
N GLN A 545 6.93 21.47 -5.62
CA GLN A 545 7.33 21.74 -4.23
C GLN A 545 7.56 20.48 -3.37
N PHE A 546 8.18 19.46 -3.96
CA PHE A 546 8.61 18.27 -3.23
C PHE A 546 9.66 18.67 -2.18
N SER A 547 9.33 18.51 -0.90
CA SER A 547 10.23 18.69 0.24
C SER A 547 10.31 17.36 1.00
N PRO A 548 11.44 16.93 1.60
CA PRO A 548 12.73 17.58 1.59
C PRO A 548 13.20 17.75 0.15
N SER A 549 13.74 18.93 -0.14
CA SER A 549 14.35 19.27 -1.43
C SER A 549 15.61 18.47 -1.72
N ASN A 550 15.99 17.59 -0.80
CA ASN A 550 17.06 16.65 -0.98
C ASN A 550 16.66 15.73 -2.12
N THR A 551 17.59 15.58 -3.05
CA THR A 551 17.57 14.67 -4.19
C THR A 551 16.78 13.40 -3.90
N PRO A 552 16.07 12.85 -4.91
CA PRO A 552 15.36 11.59 -4.75
C PRO A 552 16.24 10.60 -3.99
N PRO A 553 15.72 9.82 -3.02
CA PRO A 553 16.26 8.47 -2.93
C PRO A 553 16.05 7.90 -4.33
N GLU A 554 17.13 7.71 -5.08
CA GLU A 554 17.09 6.91 -6.29
C GLU A 554 16.56 5.55 -5.83
N VAL A 555 15.28 5.31 -6.12
CA VAL A 555 14.58 4.06 -5.82
C VAL A 555 14.92 3.06 -6.89
#